data_AF-A0A0K8WEW1-F1
#
_entry.id   AF-A0A0K8WEW1-F1
#
_cell.length_a   1.000
_cell.length_b   1.000
_cell.length_c   1.000
_cell.angle_alpha   90.00
_cell.angle_beta   90.00
_cell.angle_gamma   90.00
#
_symmetry.space_group_name_H-M   'P 1'
#
loop_
_entity.id
_entity.type
_entity.pdbx_description
1 polymer ?
#
loop_
_entity_poly.entity_id
_entity_poly.type
_entity_poly.pdbx_seq_one_letter_code
_entity_poly.pdbx_strand_id
1 'polypeptide(L)'
;MSRCMRPGPITSNGYLNFLREFRKKCCGLSAVETVQQGAKAWNRLSCSQKAKYRQMACRRPRRKKRRSCRPKRRRRSCRPKRRKRRSCRPKRRKRSGCRRKRRPKRRRSCRRRSRPRRRRCGGSRRKRCMKPGPVTANAYLNFLRAYRRKHCGLSPQETVKKGARRWCSLSPECKRRYMRQACKMSKSKRKKRSAICRSMRKKSRC
;
A
#
# COMPACT_ATOMS: atom_id res chain seq x y z
N MET A 1 -22.79 0.98 -38.56
CA MET A 1 -21.48 1.66 -38.61
C MET A 1 -20.88 1.75 -37.20
N SER A 2 -19.77 1.04 -36.93
CA SER A 2 -19.11 1.07 -35.61
C SER A 2 -18.44 2.42 -35.36
N ARG A 3 -18.83 3.12 -34.29
CA ARG A 3 -18.29 4.46 -33.96
C ARG A 3 -16.80 4.36 -33.59
N CYS A 4 -15.95 5.11 -34.29
CA CYS A 4 -14.54 5.23 -33.96
C CYS A 4 -14.36 5.80 -32.53
N MET A 5 -13.42 5.26 -31.76
CA MET A 5 -13.13 5.75 -30.41
C MET A 5 -12.58 7.19 -30.45
N ARG A 6 -13.17 8.10 -29.66
CA ARG A 6 -12.66 9.46 -29.52
C ARG A 6 -11.21 9.43 -29.01
N PRO A 7 -10.26 10.09 -29.70
CA PRO A 7 -8.86 10.11 -29.28
C PRO A 7 -8.72 10.83 -27.92
N GLY A 8 -7.97 10.23 -27.01
CA GLY A 8 -7.67 10.82 -25.70
C GLY A 8 -6.75 12.05 -25.80
N PRO A 9 -6.58 12.80 -24.70
CA PRO A 9 -5.70 13.97 -24.69
C PRO A 9 -4.22 13.61 -24.95
N ILE A 10 -3.45 14.55 -25.52
CA ILE A 10 -2.00 14.39 -25.70
C ILE A 10 -1.33 14.26 -24.33
N THR A 11 -0.58 13.18 -24.11
CA THR A 11 0.12 12.90 -22.85
C THR A 11 1.61 13.14 -22.97
N SER A 12 2.33 13.11 -21.85
CA SER A 12 3.79 13.14 -21.86
C SER A 12 4.43 11.82 -22.31
N ASN A 13 3.64 10.74 -22.41
CA ASN A 13 4.13 9.42 -22.77
C ASN A 13 4.00 9.20 -24.29
N GLY A 14 5.13 8.99 -24.96
CA GLY A 14 5.17 8.76 -26.41
C GLY A 14 4.31 7.58 -26.87
N TYR A 15 4.28 6.48 -26.10
CA TYR A 15 3.48 5.30 -26.45
C TYR A 15 1.97 5.61 -26.47
N LEU A 16 1.48 6.36 -25.47
CA LEU A 16 0.07 6.73 -25.41
C LEU A 16 -0.31 7.70 -26.53
N ASN A 17 0.62 8.56 -26.95
CA ASN A 17 0.42 9.44 -28.10
C ASN A 17 0.36 8.64 -29.42
N PHE A 18 1.16 7.59 -29.55
CA PHE A 18 1.06 6.65 -30.67
C PHE A 18 -0.27 5.90 -30.67
N LEU A 19 -0.69 5.33 -29.53
CA LEU A 19 -1.99 4.65 -29.44
C LEU A 19 -3.16 5.58 -29.80
N ARG A 20 -3.02 6.89 -29.57
CA ARG A 20 -4.03 7.88 -29.97
C ARG A 20 -4.19 7.94 -31.49
N GLU A 21 -3.10 7.99 -32.24
CA GLU A 21 -3.14 8.01 -33.71
C GLU A 21 -3.49 6.62 -34.28
N PHE A 22 -2.99 5.54 -33.65
CA PHE A 22 -3.30 4.16 -34.02
C PHE A 22 -4.81 3.87 -33.94
N ARG A 23 -5.48 4.35 -32.88
CA ARG A 23 -6.94 4.23 -32.71
C ARG A 23 -7.75 4.92 -33.81
N LYS A 24 -7.22 5.97 -34.45
CA LYS A 24 -7.92 6.64 -35.57
C LYS A 24 -7.91 5.78 -36.83
N LYS A 25 -6.86 4.97 -37.01
CA LYS A 25 -6.69 4.10 -38.18
C LYS A 25 -7.47 2.79 -38.05
N CYS A 26 -7.60 2.28 -36.82
CA CYS A 26 -8.23 0.98 -36.57
C CYS A 26 -9.61 1.16 -35.91
N CYS A 27 -10.60 1.60 -36.68
CA CYS A 27 -11.99 1.59 -36.23
C CYS A 27 -12.58 0.17 -36.29
N GLY A 28 -13.58 -0.13 -35.45
CA GLY A 28 -14.25 -1.43 -35.41
C GLY A 28 -13.63 -2.48 -34.48
N LEU A 29 -12.40 -2.29 -34.01
CA LEU A 29 -11.79 -3.18 -33.01
C LEU A 29 -12.26 -2.86 -31.59
N SER A 30 -12.30 -3.89 -30.72
CA SER A 30 -12.51 -3.67 -29.29
C SER A 30 -11.34 -2.90 -28.68
N ALA A 31 -11.59 -2.17 -27.60
CA ALA A 31 -10.55 -1.39 -26.93
C ALA A 31 -9.35 -2.25 -26.46
N VAL A 32 -9.59 -3.53 -26.14
CA VAL A 32 -8.55 -4.48 -25.73
C VAL A 32 -7.69 -4.86 -26.93
N GLU A 33 -8.30 -5.23 -28.04
CA GLU A 33 -7.59 -5.61 -29.28
C GLU A 33 -6.78 -4.44 -29.83
N THR A 34 -7.35 -3.22 -29.83
CA THR A 34 -6.62 -2.03 -30.30
C THR A 34 -5.35 -1.79 -29.46
N VAL A 35 -5.41 -2.03 -28.15
CA VAL A 35 -4.24 -1.89 -27.27
C VAL A 35 -3.22 -3.00 -27.51
N GLN A 36 -3.66 -4.24 -27.73
CA GLN A 36 -2.77 -5.36 -28.02
C GLN A 36 -2.06 -5.18 -29.37
N GLN A 37 -2.80 -4.89 -30.43
CA GLN A 37 -2.24 -4.63 -31.77
C GLN A 37 -1.36 -3.37 -31.77
N GLY A 38 -1.81 -2.31 -31.10
CA GLY A 38 -1.02 -1.09 -30.94
C GLY A 38 0.28 -1.32 -30.18
N ALA A 39 0.30 -2.19 -29.16
CA ALA A 39 1.54 -2.57 -28.47
C ALA A 39 2.52 -3.29 -29.40
N LYS A 40 2.03 -4.25 -30.20
CA LYS A 40 2.83 -4.96 -31.21
C LYS A 40 3.40 -3.98 -32.25
N ALA A 41 2.56 -3.10 -32.78
CA ALA A 41 2.97 -2.08 -33.76
C ALA A 41 4.00 -1.09 -33.17
N TRP A 42 3.81 -0.64 -31.93
CA TRP A 42 4.78 0.23 -31.25
C TRP A 42 6.14 -0.44 -31.08
N ASN A 43 6.18 -1.73 -30.73
CA ASN A 43 7.44 -2.43 -30.56
C ASN A 43 8.23 -2.55 -31.87
N ARG A 44 7.53 -2.68 -33.01
CA ARG A 44 8.11 -2.70 -34.36
C ARG A 44 8.64 -1.35 -34.84
N LEU A 45 8.25 -0.23 -34.23
CA LEU A 45 8.77 1.09 -34.60
C LEU A 45 10.24 1.25 -34.23
N SER A 46 11.00 1.91 -35.11
CA SER A 46 12.38 2.30 -34.84
C SER A 46 12.48 3.38 -33.76
N CYS A 47 13.70 3.61 -33.24
CA CYS A 47 13.95 4.64 -32.23
C CYS A 47 13.63 6.06 -32.74
N SER A 48 13.90 6.36 -34.01
CA SER A 48 13.59 7.65 -34.65
C SER A 48 12.08 7.87 -34.78
N GLN A 49 11.33 6.84 -35.21
CA GLN A 49 9.87 6.89 -35.26
C GLN A 49 9.26 7.09 -33.86
N LYS A 50 9.77 6.38 -32.84
CA LYS A 50 9.38 6.58 -31.44
C LYS A 50 9.69 8.01 -30.93
N ALA A 51 10.78 8.63 -31.42
CA ALA A 51 11.16 9.99 -31.04
C ALA A 51 10.12 11.03 -31.49
N LYS A 52 9.51 10.89 -32.68
CA LYS A 52 8.42 11.75 -33.14
C LYS A 52 7.27 11.84 -32.12
N TYR A 53 6.86 10.70 -31.55
CA TYR A 53 5.80 10.64 -30.54
C TYR A 53 6.22 11.19 -29.16
N ARG A 54 7.52 11.12 -28.83
CA ARG A 54 8.08 11.77 -27.64
C ARG A 54 8.12 13.29 -27.81
N GLN A 55 8.48 13.80 -28.99
CA GLN A 55 8.58 15.24 -29.24
C GLN A 55 7.21 15.93 -29.20
N MET A 56 6.14 15.23 -29.61
CA MET A 56 4.76 15.72 -29.44
C MET A 56 4.40 16.04 -27.97
N ALA A 57 5.02 15.36 -27.00
CA ALA A 57 4.84 15.68 -25.59
C ALA A 57 5.52 17.01 -25.19
N CYS A 58 6.68 17.30 -25.77
CA CYS A 58 7.50 18.47 -25.45
C CYS A 58 6.87 19.77 -25.98
N ARG A 59 6.21 19.72 -27.14
CA ARG A 59 5.52 20.88 -27.73
C ARG A 59 4.25 21.30 -27.00
N ARG A 60 3.81 20.53 -26.01
CA ARG A 60 2.61 20.88 -25.26
C ARG A 60 2.92 22.13 -24.43
N PRO A 61 2.24 23.26 -24.67
CA PRO A 61 2.47 24.46 -23.88
C PRO A 61 2.31 24.06 -22.42
N ARG A 62 3.38 24.24 -21.63
CA ARG A 62 3.35 24.00 -20.19
C ARG A 62 2.18 24.85 -19.71
N ARG A 63 1.05 24.22 -19.37
CA ARG A 63 -0.13 24.91 -18.84
C ARG A 63 0.44 25.78 -17.75
N LYS A 64 0.55 27.10 -17.98
CA LYS A 64 1.08 28.06 -17.01
C LYS A 64 0.34 27.70 -15.76
N LYS A 65 1.05 27.12 -14.78
CA LYS A 65 0.45 26.53 -13.58
C LYS A 65 -0.32 27.68 -13.00
N ARG A 66 -1.64 27.76 -13.27
CA ARG A 66 -2.44 28.97 -13.04
C ARG A 66 -2.06 29.33 -11.64
N ARG A 67 -1.27 30.40 -11.48
CA ARG A 67 -0.79 30.82 -10.17
C ARG A 67 -2.10 30.91 -9.45
N SER A 68 -2.31 30.03 -8.50
CA SER A 68 -3.58 30.01 -7.80
C SER A 68 -3.51 31.28 -6.99
N CYS A 69 -3.90 32.39 -7.61
CA CYS A 69 -4.58 33.51 -7.02
C CYS A 69 -5.89 32.94 -6.46
N ARG A 70 -5.76 31.91 -5.60
CA ARG A 70 -6.72 31.65 -4.57
C ARG A 70 -6.54 32.92 -3.75
N PRO A 71 -7.51 33.85 -3.75
CA PRO A 71 -7.42 35.02 -2.92
C PRO A 71 -7.01 34.48 -1.56
N LYS A 72 -5.91 34.98 -0.98
CA LYS A 72 -5.63 34.74 0.44
C LYS A 72 -6.94 35.10 1.12
N ARG A 73 -7.74 34.10 1.49
CA ARG A 73 -8.92 34.30 2.32
C ARG A 73 -8.32 34.92 3.57
N ARG A 74 -8.34 36.26 3.61
CA ARG A 74 -8.06 37.06 4.80
C ARG A 74 -8.87 36.36 5.86
N ARG A 75 -8.18 35.68 6.78
CA ARG A 75 -8.82 35.09 7.94
C ARG A 75 -9.45 36.29 8.64
N ARG A 76 -10.74 36.51 8.42
CA ARG A 76 -11.54 37.42 9.23
C ARG A 76 -11.26 37.00 10.67
N SER A 77 -10.65 37.93 11.39
CA SER A 77 -10.43 37.93 12.82
C SER A 77 -11.71 37.46 13.51
N CYS A 78 -11.75 36.17 13.85
CA CYS A 78 -12.74 35.66 14.79
C CYS A 78 -12.30 36.16 16.17
N ARG A 79 -12.92 37.28 16.55
CA ARG A 79 -12.90 37.93 17.86
C ARG A 79 -13.00 36.87 18.97
N PRO A 80 -12.06 36.77 19.94
CA PRO A 80 -12.23 35.90 21.09
C PRO A 80 -13.31 36.50 22.00
N LYS A 81 -14.52 35.92 22.00
CA LYS A 81 -15.53 36.26 23.01
C LYS A 81 -15.01 35.79 24.37
N ARG A 82 -14.59 36.76 25.17
CA ARG A 82 -14.48 36.71 26.64
C ARG A 82 -15.73 36.04 27.21
N ARG A 83 -15.59 34.91 27.91
CA ARG A 83 -16.49 34.55 29.01
C ARG A 83 -15.65 34.07 30.19
N LYS A 84 -15.61 34.96 31.20
CA LYS A 84 -15.18 34.70 32.58
C LYS A 84 -16.12 33.68 33.22
N ARG A 85 -15.58 32.61 33.82
CA ARG A 85 -16.08 31.90 35.02
C ARG A 85 -14.86 31.18 35.62
N ARG A 86 -14.13 31.80 36.56
CA ARG A 86 -14.27 31.65 38.03
C ARG A 86 -14.71 30.24 38.44
N SER A 87 -13.75 29.41 38.89
CA SER A 87 -13.74 28.74 40.22
C SER A 87 -12.76 27.53 40.26
N CYS A 88 -11.74 27.65 41.13
CA CYS A 88 -11.25 26.60 42.03
C CYS A 88 -10.51 25.35 41.48
N ARG A 89 -9.17 25.44 41.40
CA ARG A 89 -8.16 24.64 42.16
C ARG A 89 -6.79 24.68 41.45
N PRO A 90 -5.68 25.00 42.15
CA PRO A 90 -4.35 24.96 41.56
C PRO A 90 -3.85 23.51 41.46
N LYS A 91 -4.11 22.84 40.33
CA LYS A 91 -3.41 21.59 40.01
C LYS A 91 -1.96 21.92 39.68
N ARG A 92 -1.06 21.51 40.58
CA ARG A 92 0.41 21.38 40.46
C ARG A 92 0.89 21.49 39.01
N ARG A 93 1.64 22.56 38.74
CA ARG A 93 2.38 22.81 37.50
C ARG A 93 3.40 21.68 37.28
N LYS A 94 2.99 20.59 36.61
CA LYS A 94 3.96 19.73 35.91
C LYS A 94 4.56 20.59 34.80
N ARG A 95 5.84 20.96 35.02
CA ARG A 95 6.69 21.73 34.10
C ARG A 95 6.33 21.44 32.66
N SER A 96 5.94 22.50 31.97
CA SER A 96 5.69 22.59 30.54
C SER A 96 6.97 22.32 29.76
N GLY A 97 7.36 21.05 29.69
CA GLY A 97 8.11 20.50 28.58
C GLY A 97 7.21 20.52 27.35
N CYS A 98 6.93 21.72 26.84
CA CYS A 98 6.31 21.98 25.55
C CYS A 98 7.25 21.53 24.43
N ARG A 99 7.63 20.25 24.41
CA ARG A 99 7.70 19.53 23.14
C ARG A 99 6.29 19.59 22.61
N ARG A 100 6.00 20.66 21.84
CA ARG A 100 4.87 20.74 20.93
C ARG A 100 4.82 19.35 20.31
N LYS A 101 3.91 18.50 20.79
CA LYS A 101 3.51 17.27 20.11
C LYS A 101 3.04 17.82 18.79
N ARG A 102 3.96 17.88 17.81
CA ARG A 102 3.66 18.13 16.42
C ARG A 102 2.58 17.11 16.17
N ARG A 103 1.30 17.54 16.21
CA ARG A 103 0.17 16.72 15.80
C ARG A 103 0.69 16.06 14.54
N PRO A 104 0.86 14.73 14.50
CA PRO A 104 1.54 14.07 13.40
C PRO A 104 0.86 14.66 12.17
N LYS A 105 1.62 15.48 11.40
CA LYS A 105 1.09 16.24 10.26
C LYS A 105 0.20 15.24 9.60
N ARG A 106 -1.14 15.44 9.64
CA ARG A 106 -2.11 14.52 9.07
C ARG A 106 -1.51 14.21 7.74
N ARG A 107 -0.88 13.02 7.61
CA ARG A 107 -0.25 12.61 6.38
C ARG A 107 -1.48 12.54 5.54
N ARG A 108 -1.72 13.60 4.75
CA ARG A 108 -2.80 13.67 3.78
C ARG A 108 -2.70 12.30 3.18
N SER A 109 -3.68 11.47 3.52
CA SER A 109 -3.71 10.10 3.13
C SER A 109 -3.70 10.22 1.63
N CYS A 110 -2.51 10.16 1.04
CA CYS A 110 -2.30 9.90 -0.35
C CYS A 110 -3.20 8.72 -0.51
N ARG A 111 -4.36 8.96 -1.15
CA ARG A 111 -5.43 8.01 -1.35
C ARG A 111 -4.69 6.79 -1.83
N ARG A 112 -4.41 5.85 -0.90
CA ARG A 112 -3.86 4.56 -1.23
C ARG A 112 -5.02 4.05 -2.03
N ARG A 113 -4.90 4.17 -3.37
CA ARG A 113 -5.86 3.67 -4.34
C ARG A 113 -6.31 2.36 -3.73
N SER A 114 -7.53 2.38 -3.20
CA SER A 114 -8.13 1.24 -2.55
C SER A 114 -7.98 0.16 -3.59
N ARG A 115 -7.04 -0.76 -3.36
CA ARG A 115 -6.83 -1.88 -4.27
C ARG A 115 -8.23 -2.43 -4.50
N PRO A 116 -8.73 -2.48 -5.74
CA PRO A 116 -10.09 -2.89 -6.00
C PRO A 116 -10.27 -4.18 -5.23
N ARG A 117 -11.21 -4.17 -4.27
CA ARG A 117 -11.57 -5.35 -3.51
C ARG A 117 -11.94 -6.34 -4.61
N ARG A 118 -11.03 -7.29 -4.91
CA ARG A 118 -11.28 -8.35 -5.87
C ARG A 118 -12.64 -8.89 -5.48
N ARG A 119 -13.64 -8.67 -6.34
CA ARG A 119 -14.97 -9.23 -6.16
C ARG A 119 -14.71 -10.71 -5.96
N ARG A 120 -15.00 -11.20 -4.75
CA ARG A 120 -14.84 -12.61 -4.43
C ARG A 120 -15.87 -13.31 -5.30
N CYS A 121 -15.45 -13.79 -6.46
CA CYS A 121 -16.29 -14.53 -7.38
C CYS A 121 -16.98 -15.64 -6.59
N GLY A 122 -18.27 -15.82 -6.89
CA GLY A 122 -19.24 -16.64 -6.17
C GLY A 122 -18.96 -18.14 -6.29
N GLY A 123 -17.87 -18.61 -5.70
CA GLY A 123 -17.66 -20.03 -5.43
C GLY A 123 -18.33 -20.40 -4.11
N SER A 124 -19.33 -21.29 -4.17
CA SER A 124 -20.03 -21.90 -3.04
C SER A 124 -19.08 -22.23 -1.89
N ARG A 125 -19.27 -21.51 -0.76
CA ARG A 125 -18.32 -21.50 0.36
C ARG A 125 -18.62 -22.64 1.33
N ARG A 126 -18.13 -23.86 1.03
CA ARG A 126 -17.64 -24.70 2.15
C ARG A 126 -16.73 -23.79 2.98
N LYS A 127 -16.95 -23.66 4.29
CA LYS A 127 -16.14 -22.80 5.20
C LYS A 127 -14.71 -23.34 5.21
N ARG A 128 -13.95 -23.09 4.13
CA ARG A 128 -12.57 -23.56 3.97
C ARG A 128 -11.82 -23.05 5.19
N CYS A 129 -11.25 -23.96 5.96
CA CYS A 129 -10.46 -23.66 7.13
C CYS A 129 -9.53 -22.48 6.80
N MET A 130 -9.49 -21.45 7.66
CA MET A 130 -8.72 -20.25 7.37
C MET A 130 -7.29 -20.63 6.99
N LYS A 131 -6.81 -20.13 5.84
CA LYS A 131 -5.44 -20.41 5.40
C LYS A 131 -4.48 -20.05 6.54
N PRO A 132 -3.70 -21.01 7.05
CA PRO A 132 -2.80 -20.78 8.17
C PRO A 132 -1.76 -19.73 7.77
N GLY A 133 -1.52 -18.75 8.63
CA GLY A 133 -0.54 -17.68 8.37
C GLY A 133 0.90 -18.18 8.17
N PRO A 134 1.85 -17.31 7.83
CA PRO A 134 3.26 -17.72 7.71
C PRO A 134 3.80 -18.26 9.04
N VAL A 135 4.85 -19.09 8.98
CA VAL A 135 5.59 -19.51 10.17
C VAL A 135 6.26 -18.28 10.78
N THR A 136 6.15 -18.11 12.09
CA THR A 136 6.71 -16.96 12.81
C THR A 136 7.87 -17.40 13.69
N ALA A 137 8.58 -16.42 14.25
CA ALA A 137 9.63 -16.65 15.25
C ALA A 137 9.07 -16.88 16.66
N ASN A 138 7.75 -16.89 16.85
CA ASN A 138 7.11 -17.16 18.14
C ASN A 138 6.53 -18.58 18.14
N ALA A 139 7.00 -19.42 19.07
CA ALA A 139 6.58 -20.82 19.19
C ALA A 139 5.06 -20.96 19.44
N TYR A 140 4.48 -20.10 20.29
CA TYR A 140 3.05 -20.10 20.60
C TYR A 140 2.20 -19.78 19.36
N LEU A 141 2.61 -18.81 18.54
CA LEU A 141 1.89 -18.49 17.31
C LEU A 141 1.96 -19.63 16.28
N ASN A 142 3.07 -20.36 16.23
CA ASN A 142 3.20 -21.56 15.40
C ASN A 142 2.30 -22.70 15.90
N PHE A 143 2.15 -22.85 17.21
CA PHE A 143 1.16 -23.76 17.80
C PHE A 143 -0.28 -23.35 17.46
N LEU A 144 -0.66 -22.08 17.65
CA LEU A 144 -1.99 -21.58 17.28
C LEU A 144 -2.28 -21.81 15.79
N ARG A 145 -1.25 -21.78 14.95
CA ARG A 145 -1.38 -22.11 13.54
C ARG A 145 -1.76 -23.57 13.30
N ALA A 146 -1.14 -24.52 14.01
CA ALA A 146 -1.49 -25.94 13.93
C ALA A 146 -2.87 -26.20 14.57
N TYR A 147 -3.14 -25.55 15.71
CA TYR A 147 -4.41 -25.64 16.43
C TYR A 147 -5.61 -25.21 15.55
N ARG A 148 -5.48 -24.09 14.82
CA ARG A 148 -6.49 -23.61 13.85
C ARG A 148 -6.82 -24.60 12.73
N ARG A 149 -5.87 -25.46 12.35
CA ARG A 149 -6.10 -26.46 11.29
C ARG A 149 -6.97 -27.60 11.80
N LYS A 150 -6.78 -27.99 13.06
CA LYS A 150 -7.53 -29.08 13.71
C LYS A 150 -8.90 -28.63 14.20
N HIS A 151 -9.03 -27.36 14.58
CA HIS A 151 -10.28 -26.79 15.10
C HIS A 151 -10.85 -25.75 14.13
N CYS A 152 -11.30 -26.22 12.96
CA CYS A 152 -12.04 -25.37 12.04
C CYS A 152 -13.44 -25.08 12.60
N GLY A 153 -13.99 -23.91 12.28
CA GLY A 153 -15.31 -23.48 12.76
C GLY A 153 -15.31 -22.61 14.01
N LEU A 154 -14.25 -22.65 14.83
CA LEU A 154 -14.11 -21.71 15.95
C LEU A 154 -13.88 -20.27 15.45
N SER A 155 -14.45 -19.30 16.17
CA SER A 155 -14.12 -17.91 15.93
C SER A 155 -12.64 -17.65 16.24
N PRO A 156 -12.02 -16.61 15.65
CA PRO A 156 -10.63 -16.28 15.95
C PRO A 156 -10.36 -16.02 17.45
N GLN A 157 -11.34 -15.44 18.16
CA GLN A 157 -11.23 -15.15 19.59
C GLN A 157 -11.26 -16.45 20.41
N GLU A 158 -12.21 -17.34 20.13
CA GLU A 158 -12.30 -18.64 20.82
C GLU A 158 -11.09 -19.52 20.55
N THR A 159 -10.58 -19.51 19.31
CA THR A 159 -9.36 -20.22 18.94
C THR A 159 -8.19 -19.76 19.81
N VAL A 160 -8.05 -18.44 20.03
CA VAL A 160 -6.97 -17.90 20.86
C VAL A 160 -7.19 -18.28 22.33
N LYS A 161 -8.42 -18.17 22.85
CA LYS A 161 -8.75 -18.52 24.24
C LYS A 161 -8.51 -20.01 24.54
N LYS A 162 -9.10 -20.91 23.75
CA LYS A 162 -8.94 -22.38 23.90
C LYS A 162 -7.51 -22.83 23.57
N GLY A 163 -6.90 -22.24 22.54
CA GLY A 163 -5.51 -22.49 22.18
C GLY A 163 -4.52 -22.09 23.27
N ALA A 164 -4.72 -20.93 23.93
CA ALA A 164 -3.89 -20.51 25.06
C ALA A 164 -3.91 -21.53 26.19
N ARG A 165 -5.12 -21.96 26.59
CA ARG A 165 -5.30 -23.00 27.64
C ARG A 165 -4.57 -24.27 27.26
N ARG A 166 -4.80 -24.80 26.06
CA ARG A 166 -4.14 -26.03 25.59
C ARG A 166 -2.62 -25.88 25.52
N TRP A 167 -2.11 -24.72 25.11
CA TRP A 167 -0.67 -24.44 25.11
C TRP A 167 -0.06 -24.47 26.50
N CYS A 168 -0.72 -23.88 27.50
CA CYS A 168 -0.27 -23.93 28.88
C CYS A 168 -0.16 -25.37 29.37
N SER A 169 -1.17 -26.20 29.08
CA SER A 169 -1.22 -27.63 29.46
C SER A 169 -0.30 -28.55 28.63
N LEU A 170 0.39 -28.06 27.59
CA LEU A 170 1.34 -28.91 26.85
C LEU A 170 2.62 -29.15 27.65
N SER A 171 3.11 -30.39 27.63
CA SER A 171 4.43 -30.73 28.16
C SER A 171 5.54 -29.95 27.44
N PRO A 172 6.68 -29.68 28.11
CA PRO A 172 7.82 -29.02 27.50
C PRO A 172 8.32 -29.72 26.22
N GLU A 173 8.23 -31.04 26.18
CA GLU A 173 8.62 -31.86 25.02
C GLU A 173 7.73 -31.59 23.81
N CYS A 174 6.40 -31.51 24.01
CA CYS A 174 5.47 -31.13 22.96
C CYS A 174 5.71 -29.70 22.47
N LYS A 175 6.09 -28.78 23.36
CA LYS A 175 6.45 -27.39 23.01
C LYS A 175 7.75 -27.32 22.20
N ARG A 176 8.68 -28.26 22.38
CA ARG A 176 10.00 -28.33 21.71
C ARG A 176 9.88 -28.29 20.19
N ARG A 177 8.90 -28.99 19.61
CA ARG A 177 8.64 -28.96 18.16
C ARG A 177 8.39 -27.55 17.64
N TYR A 178 7.58 -26.76 18.33
CA TYR A 178 7.25 -25.39 17.93
C TYR A 178 8.38 -24.39 18.22
N MET A 179 9.16 -24.64 19.28
CA MET A 179 10.38 -23.89 19.56
C MET A 179 11.44 -24.09 18.48
N ARG A 180 11.68 -25.32 18.01
CA ARG A 180 12.58 -25.59 16.87
C ARG A 180 12.17 -24.81 15.61
N GLN A 181 10.88 -24.76 15.30
CA GLN A 181 10.36 -23.96 14.18
C GLN A 181 10.64 -22.46 14.34
N ALA A 182 10.40 -21.92 15.55
CA ALA A 182 10.70 -20.53 15.87
C ALA A 182 12.19 -20.20 15.74
N CYS A 183 13.06 -21.08 16.25
CA CYS A 183 14.51 -20.95 16.16
C CYS A 183 15.04 -21.00 14.72
N LYS A 184 14.47 -21.84 13.84
CA LYS A 184 14.85 -21.87 12.41
C LYS A 184 14.58 -20.53 11.72
N MET A 185 13.48 -19.85 12.09
CA MET A 185 13.12 -18.54 11.55
C MET A 185 14.02 -17.40 12.06
N SER A 186 14.50 -17.47 13.30
CA SER A 186 15.42 -16.47 13.84
C SER A 186 16.82 -16.58 13.22
N LYS A 187 17.35 -17.80 13.06
CA LYS A 187 18.68 -18.05 12.44
C LYS A 187 18.75 -17.55 11.00
N SER A 188 17.76 -17.90 10.16
CA SER A 188 17.70 -17.46 8.76
C SER A 188 17.59 -15.94 8.60
N LYS A 189 16.78 -15.27 9.44
CA LYS A 189 16.65 -13.81 9.44
C LYS A 189 17.89 -13.11 10.00
N ARG A 190 18.56 -13.69 11.00
CA ARG A 190 19.83 -13.18 11.53
C ARG A 190 20.94 -13.25 10.47
N LYS A 191 21.04 -14.33 9.70
CA LYS A 191 22.00 -14.45 8.58
C LYS A 191 21.75 -13.38 7.51
N LYS A 192 20.49 -13.14 7.12
CA LYS A 192 20.12 -12.06 6.17
C LYS A 192 20.41 -10.66 6.71
N ARG A 193 20.09 -10.38 7.97
CA ARG A 193 20.39 -9.07 8.59
C ARG A 193 21.90 -8.85 8.77
N SER A 194 22.66 -9.89 9.12
CA SER A 194 24.11 -9.81 9.22
C SER A 194 24.76 -9.47 7.87
N ALA A 195 24.27 -10.02 6.76
CA ALA A 195 24.77 -9.69 5.43
C ALA A 195 24.51 -8.21 5.07
N ILE A 196 23.29 -7.71 5.35
CA ILE A 196 22.92 -6.33 5.11
C ILE A 196 23.70 -5.34 6.00
N CYS A 197 23.91 -5.67 7.28
CA CYS A 197 24.73 -4.84 8.17
C CYS A 197 26.21 -4.85 7.78
N ARG A 198 26.75 -5.98 7.31
CA ARG A 198 28.11 -6.06 6.77
C ARG A 198 28.27 -5.24 5.49
N SER A 199 27.28 -5.25 4.58
CA SER A 199 27.34 -4.44 3.35
C SER A 199 27.24 -2.94 3.61
N MET A 200 26.60 -2.51 4.70
CA MET A 200 26.55 -1.10 5.08
C MET A 200 27.84 -0.62 5.77
N ARG A 201 28.51 -1.46 6.56
CA ARG A 201 29.82 -1.11 7.18
C ARG A 201 30.97 -0.96 6.19
N LYS A 202 30.94 -1.64 5.04
CA LYS A 202 31.98 -1.51 4.00
C LYS A 202 31.88 -0.20 3.19
N LYS A 203 30.74 0.49 3.20
CA LYS A 203 30.54 1.75 2.46
C LYS A 203 30.92 3.02 3.22
N SER A 204 31.30 2.89 4.49
CA SER A 204 31.64 4.02 5.36
C SER A 204 33.14 4.11 5.68
N ARG A 205 33.99 3.45 4.88
CA ARG A 205 35.46 3.45 4.99
C ARG A 205 36.16 3.88 3.68
N CYS A 206 35.43 4.52 2.78
CA CYS A 206 35.96 5.17 1.58
C CYS A 206 35.44 6.59 1.55
#